data_AF-A0A357KQ79-F1
#
_entry.id   AF-A0A357KQ79-F1
#
_cell.length_a   1.000
_cell.length_b   1.000
_cell.length_c   1.000
_cell.angle_alpha   90.00
_cell.angle_beta   90.00
_cell.angle_gamma   90.00
#
_symmetry.space_group_name_H-M   'P 1'
#
loop_
_entity.id
_entity.type
_entity.pdbx_description
1 polymer ?
#
loop_
_entity_poly.entity_id
_entity_poly.type
_entity_poly.pdbx_seq_one_letter_code
_entity_poly.pdbx_strand_id
1 'polypeptide(L)'
;ANMILISALTAVLFLGGWLSPLEGILPQSAFDLKVIGSLLGPGVHWFVFKTLFFMFLFLWFRATFPRYRYDQIMRLGWKVLIPVTLVWIFGEGIAIWLGWKPWL
;
A
#
# COMPACT_ATOMS: atom_id res chain seq x y z
N ALA A 1 13.57 9.11 -11.07
CA ALA A 1 13.06 7.79 -11.49
C ALA A 1 12.80 6.86 -10.31
N ASN A 2 13.79 6.61 -9.43
CA ASN A 2 13.67 5.60 -8.36
C ASN A 2 12.49 5.82 -7.38
N MET A 3 12.15 7.07 -7.04
CA MET A 3 11.00 7.39 -6.18
C MET A 3 9.66 7.00 -6.82
N ILE A 4 9.53 7.18 -8.13
CA ILE A 4 8.31 6.83 -8.90
C ILE A 4 8.16 5.31 -8.92
N LEU A 5 9.26 4.58 -9.16
CA LEU A 5 9.28 3.12 -9.19
C LEU A 5 8.86 2.52 -7.83
N ILE A 6 9.42 3.00 -6.73
CA ILE A 6 9.07 2.51 -5.39
C ILE A 6 7.61 2.80 -5.07
N SER A 7 7.12 4.00 -5.39
CA SER A 7 5.71 4.39 -5.18
C SER A 7 4.74 3.53 -6.00
N ALA A 8 5.12 3.18 -7.23
CA ALA A 8 4.36 2.28 -8.09
C ALA A 8 4.34 0.85 -7.51
N LEU A 9 5.49 0.32 -7.09
CA LEU A 9 5.57 -1.00 -6.46
C LEU A 9 4.74 -1.08 -5.17
N THR A 10 4.77 -0.06 -4.31
CA THR A 10 3.96 -0.04 -3.08
C THR A 10 2.47 -0.01 -3.39
N ALA A 11 2.05 0.73 -4.43
CA ALA A 11 0.65 0.78 -4.86
C ALA A 11 0.16 -0.58 -5.40
N VAL A 12 1.00 -1.33 -6.11
CA VAL A 12 0.66 -2.68 -6.61
C VAL A 12 0.63 -3.69 -5.46
N LEU A 13 1.70 -3.79 -4.68
CA LEU A 13 1.88 -4.87 -3.71
C LEU A 13 0.95 -4.78 -2.50
N PHE A 14 0.62 -3.57 -2.04
CA PHE A 14 -0.14 -3.39 -0.79
C PHE A 14 -1.55 -2.84 -0.99
N LEU A 15 -1.83 -2.09 -2.07
CA LEU A 15 -3.12 -1.43 -2.29
C LEU A 15 -3.92 -2.02 -3.46
N GLY A 16 -3.55 -3.19 -3.95
CA GLY A 16 -4.29 -3.90 -5.00
C GLY A 16 -4.21 -3.25 -6.38
N GLY A 17 -3.22 -2.37 -6.62
CA GLY A 17 -2.93 -1.81 -7.94
C GLY A 17 -4.13 -1.12 -8.60
N TRP A 18 -4.71 -1.80 -9.59
CA TRP A 18 -5.80 -1.34 -10.46
C TRP A 18 -7.20 -1.53 -9.86
N LEU A 19 -7.33 -2.30 -8.78
CA LEU A 19 -8.61 -2.57 -8.13
C LEU A 19 -9.17 -1.28 -7.51
N SER A 20 -10.46 -1.06 -7.73
CA SER A 20 -11.18 0.05 -7.10
C SER A 20 -11.39 -0.28 -5.61
N PRO A 21 -11.03 0.61 -4.68
CA PRO A 21 -11.24 0.38 -3.25
C PRO A 21 -12.72 0.27 -2.86
N LEU A 22 -13.64 0.52 -3.81
CA LEU A 22 -15.08 0.54 -3.60
C LEU A 22 -15.78 -0.74 -4.10
N GLU A 23 -15.05 -1.69 -4.68
CA GLU A 23 -15.61 -2.95 -5.22
C GLU A 23 -16.32 -3.82 -4.16
N GLY A 24 -16.06 -3.60 -2.86
CA GLY A 24 -16.72 -4.31 -1.76
C GLY A 24 -17.80 -3.52 -0.99
N ILE A 25 -17.98 -2.23 -1.27
CA ILE A 25 -18.89 -1.35 -0.49
C ILE A 25 -20.12 -0.93 -1.30
N LEU A 26 -19.99 -0.81 -2.62
CA LEU A 26 -21.08 -0.37 -3.50
C LEU A 26 -21.75 -1.56 -4.22
N PRO A 27 -23.09 -1.53 -4.39
CA PRO A 27 -23.79 -2.54 -5.19
C PRO A 27 -23.32 -2.51 -6.65
N GLN A 28 -23.18 -3.68 -7.26
CA GLN A 28 -22.67 -3.86 -8.64
C GLN A 28 -23.42 -3.00 -9.69
N SER A 29 -24.68 -2.63 -9.42
CA SER A 29 -25.51 -1.75 -10.26
C SER A 29 -25.01 -0.31 -10.37
N ALA A 30 -24.17 0.16 -9.44
CA ALA A 30 -23.53 1.48 -9.51
C ALA A 30 -22.39 1.53 -10.54
N PHE A 31 -21.78 0.38 -10.85
CA PHE A 31 -20.68 0.26 -11.80
C PHE A 31 -21.15 0.10 -13.26
N ASP A 32 -22.43 -0.20 -13.50
CA ASP A 32 -23.00 -0.35 -14.85
C ASP A 32 -23.37 0.99 -15.53
N LEU A 33 -23.42 2.08 -14.77
CA LEU A 33 -23.65 3.41 -15.31
C LEU A 33 -22.41 3.86 -16.11
N LYS A 34 -22.49 3.94 -17.44
CA LYS A 34 -21.38 4.19 -18.39
C LYS A 34 -20.40 5.32 -18.01
N VAL A 35 -20.86 6.37 -17.31
CA VAL A 35 -20.03 7.49 -16.83
C VAL A 35 -19.41 7.21 -15.46
N ILE A 36 -20.14 6.54 -14.57
CA ILE A 36 -19.70 6.20 -13.20
C ILE A 36 -18.82 4.94 -13.21
N GLY A 37 -19.14 3.91 -14.01
CA GLY A 37 -18.34 2.71 -14.21
C GLY A 37 -16.97 2.98 -14.84
N SER A 38 -16.84 3.99 -15.69
CA SER A 38 -15.56 4.45 -16.26
C SER A 38 -14.63 5.08 -15.21
N LEU A 39 -15.21 5.78 -14.22
CA LEU A 39 -14.49 6.52 -13.18
C LEU A 39 -14.33 5.76 -11.85
N LEU A 40 -15.27 4.88 -11.51
CA LEU A 40 -15.27 4.09 -10.28
C LEU A 40 -14.89 2.63 -10.52
N GLY A 41 -14.97 2.13 -11.75
CA GLY A 41 -14.57 0.78 -12.08
C GLY A 41 -13.05 0.55 -11.92
N PRO A 42 -12.61 -0.71 -11.82
CA PRO A 42 -11.19 -1.04 -11.79
C PRO A 42 -10.50 -0.49 -13.05
N GLY A 43 -9.38 0.21 -12.87
CA GLY A 43 -8.74 0.89 -13.98
C GLY A 43 -7.39 1.51 -13.65
N VAL A 44 -6.69 1.88 -14.72
CA VAL A 44 -5.36 2.51 -14.63
C VAL A 44 -5.39 3.83 -13.86
N HIS A 45 -6.53 4.53 -13.87
CA HIS A 45 -6.72 5.77 -13.13
C HIS A 45 -6.51 5.59 -11.62
N TRP A 46 -6.99 4.50 -11.01
CA TRP A 46 -6.76 4.20 -9.60
C TRP A 46 -5.30 3.91 -9.29
N PHE A 47 -4.62 3.18 -10.18
CA PHE A 47 -3.20 2.91 -10.03
C PHE A 47 -2.37 4.20 -10.08
N VAL A 48 -2.65 5.08 -11.04
CA VAL A 48 -1.97 6.38 -11.16
C VAL A 48 -2.26 7.25 -9.94
N PHE A 49 -3.50 7.29 -9.47
CA PHE A 49 -3.88 8.06 -8.29
C PHE A 49 -3.18 7.57 -7.01
N LYS A 50 -3.20 6.25 -6.74
CA LYS A 50 -2.48 5.64 -5.60
C LYS A 50 -0.98 5.91 -5.67
N THR A 51 -0.40 5.83 -6.87
CA THR A 51 1.02 6.13 -7.08
C THR A 51 1.33 7.61 -6.83
N LEU A 52 0.50 8.54 -7.31
CA LEU A 52 0.63 9.98 -7.05
C LEU A 52 0.51 10.30 -5.57
N PHE A 53 -0.41 9.64 -4.87
CA PHE A 53 -0.56 9.78 -3.42
C PHE A 53 0.74 9.40 -2.68
N PHE A 54 1.36 8.26 -2.98
CA PHE A 54 2.64 7.90 -2.38
C PHE A 54 3.78 8.83 -2.77
N MET A 55 3.83 9.30 -4.02
CA MET A 55 4.81 10.29 -4.42
C MET A 55 4.65 11.59 -3.65
N PHE A 56 3.41 12.04 -3.44
CA PHE A 56 3.11 13.17 -2.58
C PHE A 56 3.57 12.94 -1.14
N LEU A 57 3.33 11.75 -0.57
CA LEU A 57 3.86 11.40 0.75
C LEU A 57 5.40 11.47 0.81
N PHE A 58 6.11 10.97 -0.19
CA PHE A 58 7.58 11.09 -0.24
C PHE A 58 8.06 12.54 -0.28
N LEU A 59 7.39 13.38 -1.07
CA LEU A 59 7.67 14.82 -1.12
C LEU A 59 7.38 15.50 0.22
N TRP A 60 6.24 15.17 0.84
CA TRP A 60 5.83 15.72 2.12
C TRP A 60 6.80 15.31 3.24
N PHE A 61 7.14 14.04 3.35
CA PHE A 61 8.09 13.55 4.35
C PHE A 61 9.48 14.18 4.20
N ARG A 62 9.93 14.41 2.98
CA ARG A 62 11.18 15.13 2.72
C ARG A 62 11.12 16.59 3.19
N ALA A 63 9.95 17.23 3.10
CA ALA A 63 9.76 18.61 3.53
C ALA A 63 9.60 18.75 5.05
N THR A 64 8.94 17.79 5.72
CA THR A 64 8.62 17.87 7.15
C THR A 64 9.72 17.34 8.06
N PHE A 65 10.49 16.31 7.66
CA PHE A 65 11.47 15.71 8.55
C PHE A 65 12.86 16.35 8.46
N PRO A 66 13.46 16.75 9.61
CA PRO A 66 14.86 17.12 9.69
C PRO A 66 15.76 15.94 9.27
N ARG A 67 16.95 16.24 8.73
CA ARG A 67 17.89 15.23 8.23
C ARG A 67 18.27 14.23 9.33
N TYR A 68 17.90 12.96 9.17
CA TYR A 68 18.31 11.88 10.05
C TYR A 68 19.77 11.49 9.82
N ARG A 69 20.49 11.17 10.91
CA ARG A 69 21.86 10.66 10.84
C ARG A 69 21.86 9.19 10.44
N TYR A 70 22.89 8.76 9.70
CA TYR A 70 23.05 7.38 9.23
C TYR A 70 22.89 6.35 10.36
N ASP A 71 23.52 6.60 11.51
CA ASP A 71 23.45 5.69 12.66
C ASP A 71 22.05 5.54 13.24
N GLN A 72 21.21 6.57 13.11
CA GLN A 72 19.82 6.51 13.56
C GLN A 72 18.99 5.64 12.62
N ILE A 73 19.23 5.74 11.31
CA ILE A 73 18.57 4.91 10.29
C ILE A 73 19.02 3.45 10.44
N MET A 74 20.31 3.21 10.65
CA MET A 74 20.85 1.87 10.85
C MET A 74 20.26 1.24 12.12
N ARG A 75 20.17 2.01 13.22
CA ARG A 75 19.54 1.53 14.44
C ARG A 75 18.06 1.21 14.25
N LEU A 76 17.31 2.04 13.51
CA LEU A 76 15.90 1.79 13.21
C LEU A 76 15.72 0.50 12.39
N GLY A 77 16.49 0.35 11.31
CA GLY A 77 16.43 -0.83 10.45
C GLY A 77 16.75 -2.11 11.21
N TRP A 78 17.90 -2.16 11.88
CA TRP A 78 18.39 -3.38 12.51
C TRP A 78 17.71 -3.70 13.84
N LYS A 79 17.41 -2.69 14.67
CA LYS A 79 16.83 -2.95 16.00
C LYS A 79 15.31 -2.97 16.03
N VAL A 80 14.64 -2.37 15.04
CA VAL A 80 13.17 -2.24 15.07
C VAL A 80 12.53 -2.91 13.86
N LEU A 81 12.90 -2.56 12.63
CA LEU A 81 12.19 -3.07 11.45
C LEU A 81 12.37 -4.58 11.25
N ILE A 82 13.60 -5.10 11.35
CA ILE A 82 13.86 -6.53 11.15
C ILE A 82 13.15 -7.40 12.20
N PRO A 83 13.24 -7.11 13.52
CA PRO A 83 12.52 -7.89 14.52
C PRO A 83 11.00 -7.83 14.31
N VAL A 84 10.46 -6.67 13.96
CA VAL A 84 9.02 -6.50 13.73
C VAL A 84 8.53 -7.34 12.56
N THR A 85 9.24 -7.35 11.43
CA THR A 85 8.82 -8.16 10.26
C THR A 85 8.92 -9.65 10.54
N LEU A 86 9.92 -10.10 11.31
CA LEU A 86 10.04 -11.49 11.74
C LEU A 86 8.88 -11.92 12.64
N VAL A 87 8.52 -11.09 13.63
CA VAL A 87 7.36 -11.36 14.50
C VAL A 87 6.08 -11.41 13.69
N TRP A 88 5.90 -10.51 12.72
CA TRP A 88 4.72 -10.50 11.84
C TRP A 88 4.61 -11.80 11.04
N ILE A 89 5.68 -12.23 10.38
CA ILE A 89 5.69 -13.48 9.58
C ILE A 89 5.39 -14.69 10.46
N PHE A 90 5.97 -14.75 11.66
CA PHE A 90 5.70 -15.85 12.59
C PHE A 90 4.24 -15.83 13.08
N GLY A 91 3.70 -14.64 13.36
CA GLY A 91 2.30 -14.44 13.73
C GLY A 91 1.33 -14.90 12.64
N GLU A 92 1.59 -14.53 11.38
CA GLU A 92 0.82 -15.00 10.22
C GLU A 92 0.90 -16.53 10.09
N GLY A 93 2.09 -17.12 10.29
CA GLY A 93 2.25 -18.58 10.28
C GLY A 93 1.41 -19.30 11.35
N ILE A 94 1.36 -18.74 12.57
CA ILE A 94 0.50 -19.26 13.64
C ILE A 94 -0.98 -19.08 13.30
N ALA A 95 -1.38 -17.92 12.77
CA ALA A 95 -2.77 -17.66 12.39
C ALA A 95 -3.27 -18.69 11.37
N ILE A 96 -2.46 -19.00 10.35
CA ILE A 96 -2.76 -20.05 9.37
C ILE A 96 -2.90 -21.41 10.05
N TRP A 97 -2.02 -21.76 10.99
CA TRP A 97 -2.08 -23.02 11.74
C TRP A 97 -3.36 -23.14 12.58
N LEU A 98 -3.83 -22.03 13.16
CA LEU A 98 -5.11 -21.93 13.88
C LEU A 98 -6.34 -21.94 12.94
N GLY A 99 -6.13 -22.01 11.62
CA GLY A 99 -7.19 -22.00 10.62
C GLY A 99 -7.77 -20.60 10.32
N TRP A 100 -7.20 -19.55 10.91
CA TRP A 100 -7.55 -18.17 10.55
C TRP A 100 -6.88 -17.83 9.23
N LYS A 101 -7.69 -17.69 8.18
CA LYS A 101 -7.25 -17.20 6.87
C LYS A 101 -7.77 -15.77 6.69
N PRO A 102 -6.99 -14.74 7.04
CA PRO A 102 -7.47 -13.36 7.01
C PRO A 102 -7.79 -12.80 5.61
N TRP A 103 -7.55 -13.57 4.54
CA TRP A 103 -7.73 -13.16 3.14
C TRP A 103 -8.70 -14.07 2.34
N LEU A 104 -9.43 -14.98 3.01
CA LEU A 104 -10.58 -15.70 2.44
C LEU A 104 -11.87 -15.24 3.15
#